data_AF-A0A350UGF9-F1
#
_entry.id   AF-A0A350UGF9-F1
#
_cell.length_a   1.000
_cell.length_b   1.000
_cell.length_c   1.000
_cell.angle_alpha   90.00
_cell.angle_beta   90.00
_cell.angle_gamma   90.00
#
_symmetry.space_group_name_H-M   'P 1'
#
loop_
_entity.id
_entity.type
_entity.pdbx_description
1 polymer ?
#
loop_
_entity_poly.entity_id
_entity_poly.type
_entity_poly.pdbx_seq_one_letter_code
_entity_poly.pdbx_strand_id
1 'polypeptide(L)'
;MKRAWLHSFAVAGAFAAFAAVGAGAARPWGTGPAIAFHLLFAVMMVATVRTSRAWAGPALPFPDGGFPSLRALAWITPAAVLLQIALGAAYRNELLGLIPHVSWAFLTAILALVLALFVLTQEARHAPLRVWAIILLCATGAQVVLGVLAFVARLNPTSASPFTGAIHAHVGTGTLVLGVSAAMSCWILRDAIPASASSNSSDPLESGRHS
;
A
#
# COMPACT_ATOMS: atom_id res chain seq x y z
N MET A 1 -16.94 25.59 -2.34
CA MET A 1 -17.95 24.63 -1.85
C MET A 1 -18.02 23.32 -2.66
N LYS A 2 -17.98 23.35 -4.01
CA LYS A 2 -18.06 22.12 -4.87
C LYS A 2 -16.99 21.04 -4.62
N ARG A 3 -15.78 21.40 -4.18
CA ARG A 3 -14.67 20.44 -3.95
C ARG A 3 -14.73 19.67 -2.63
N ALA A 4 -15.42 20.19 -1.60
CA ALA A 4 -15.56 19.49 -0.31
C ALA A 4 -16.48 18.27 -0.43
N TRP A 5 -17.53 18.39 -1.25
CA TRP A 5 -18.45 17.30 -1.55
C TRP A 5 -17.75 16.14 -2.27
N LEU A 6 -16.86 16.41 -3.22
CA LEU A 6 -16.11 15.39 -3.94
C LEU A 6 -15.18 14.57 -3.04
N HIS A 7 -14.56 15.20 -2.03
CA HIS A 7 -13.73 14.47 -1.04
C HIS A 7 -14.57 13.58 -0.15
N SER A 8 -15.73 14.06 0.32
CA SER A 8 -16.65 13.25 1.11
C SER A 8 -17.22 12.07 0.32
N PHE A 9 -17.52 12.24 -0.98
CA PHE A 9 -17.95 11.14 -1.85
C PHE A 9 -16.81 10.15 -2.14
N ALA A 10 -15.56 10.61 -2.31
CA ALA A 10 -14.42 9.73 -2.51
C ALA A 10 -14.09 8.90 -1.26
N VAL A 11 -14.15 9.51 -0.07
CA VAL A 11 -13.94 8.82 1.21
C VAL A 11 -15.10 7.86 1.50
N ALA A 12 -16.35 8.29 1.37
CA ALA A 12 -17.51 7.42 1.54
C ALA A 12 -17.53 6.28 0.52
N GLY A 13 -17.16 6.57 -0.74
CA GLY A 13 -16.98 5.56 -1.79
C GLY A 13 -15.85 4.58 -1.47
N ALA A 14 -14.73 5.04 -0.91
CA ALA A 14 -13.64 4.17 -0.47
C ALA A 14 -14.09 3.25 0.68
N PHE A 15 -14.79 3.78 1.68
CA PHE A 15 -15.35 2.96 2.77
C PHE A 15 -16.40 1.96 2.27
N ALA A 16 -17.30 2.36 1.37
CA ALA A 16 -18.28 1.48 0.76
C ALA A 16 -17.62 0.40 -0.11
N ALA A 17 -16.59 0.76 -0.89
CA ALA A 17 -15.79 -0.19 -1.66
C ALA A 17 -15.05 -1.16 -0.74
N PHE A 18 -14.42 -0.69 0.34
CA PHE A 18 -13.74 -1.51 1.34
C PHE A 18 -14.69 -2.53 1.98
N ALA A 19 -15.88 -2.09 2.40
CA ALA A 19 -16.92 -2.96 2.93
C ALA A 19 -17.43 -3.97 1.89
N ALA A 20 -17.64 -3.53 0.64
CA ALA A 20 -18.06 -4.39 -0.46
C ALA A 20 -16.99 -5.42 -0.86
N VAL A 21 -15.69 -5.07 -0.79
CA VAL A 21 -14.60 -6.04 -1.01
C VAL A 21 -14.57 -7.06 0.12
N GLY A 22 -14.66 -6.65 1.38
CA GLY A 22 -14.70 -7.59 2.52
C GLY A 22 -15.90 -8.56 2.47
N ALA A 23 -17.07 -8.08 2.03
CA ALA A 23 -18.27 -8.89 1.88
C ALA A 23 -18.30 -9.72 0.58
N GLY A 24 -17.77 -9.21 -0.52
CA GLY A 24 -17.85 -9.81 -1.86
C GLY A 24 -16.66 -10.71 -2.21
N ALA A 25 -15.43 -10.34 -1.86
CA ALA A 25 -14.22 -11.09 -2.23
C ALA A 25 -13.97 -12.36 -1.39
N ALA A 26 -14.82 -12.60 -0.39
CA ALA A 26 -14.87 -13.83 0.38
C ALA A 26 -15.98 -14.80 -0.09
N ARG A 27 -16.82 -14.38 -1.04
CA ARG A 27 -17.68 -15.29 -1.80
C ARG A 27 -16.83 -16.05 -2.83
N PRO A 28 -17.25 -17.23 -3.30
CA PRO A 28 -16.56 -17.98 -4.35
C PRO A 28 -16.77 -17.32 -5.73
N TRP A 29 -16.49 -16.02 -5.84
CA TRP A 29 -16.26 -15.39 -7.13
C TRP A 29 -14.82 -15.73 -7.53
N GLY A 30 -14.61 -16.16 -8.77
CA GLY A 30 -13.29 -16.55 -9.25
C GLY A 30 -12.20 -15.50 -8.99
N THR A 31 -10.94 -15.89 -9.17
CA THR A 31 -9.77 -15.05 -8.87
C THR A 31 -9.78 -13.66 -9.56
N GLY A 32 -10.35 -13.56 -10.76
CA GLY A 32 -10.43 -12.32 -11.55
C GLY A 32 -11.21 -11.18 -10.86
N PRO A 33 -12.52 -11.36 -10.56
CA PRO A 33 -13.30 -10.37 -9.82
C PRO A 33 -12.67 -9.90 -8.51
N ALA A 34 -12.04 -10.81 -7.74
CA ALA A 34 -11.38 -10.45 -6.50
C ALA A 34 -10.25 -9.44 -6.73
N ILE A 35 -9.35 -9.67 -7.70
CA ILE A 35 -8.25 -8.75 -8.02
C ILE A 35 -8.79 -7.40 -8.50
N ALA A 36 -9.84 -7.40 -9.34
CA ALA A 36 -10.44 -6.16 -9.86
C ALA A 36 -10.94 -5.23 -8.75
N PHE A 37 -11.58 -5.78 -7.70
CA PHE A 37 -12.03 -4.98 -6.56
C PHE A 37 -10.88 -4.34 -5.78
N HIS A 38 -9.77 -5.06 -5.58
CA HIS A 38 -8.59 -4.52 -4.89
C HIS A 38 -7.95 -3.38 -5.71
N LEU A 39 -7.83 -3.57 -7.02
CA LEU A 39 -7.32 -2.55 -7.94
C LEU A 39 -8.21 -1.32 -7.98
N LEU A 40 -9.53 -1.49 -8.06
CA LEU A 40 -10.47 -0.38 -8.07
C LEU A 40 -10.33 0.46 -6.79
N PHE A 41 -10.27 -0.18 -5.63
CA PHE A 41 -10.03 0.52 -4.37
C PHE A 41 -8.67 1.25 -4.35
N ALA A 42 -7.61 0.60 -4.83
CA ALA A 42 -6.29 1.24 -4.91
C ALA A 42 -6.30 2.48 -5.82
N VAL A 43 -6.97 2.40 -6.97
CA VAL A 43 -7.17 3.55 -7.88
C VAL A 43 -7.96 4.66 -7.18
N MET A 44 -9.00 4.32 -6.42
CA MET A 44 -9.77 5.30 -5.65
C MET A 44 -8.91 6.01 -4.59
N MET A 45 -8.05 5.27 -3.88
CA MET A 45 -7.12 5.85 -2.90
C MET A 45 -6.11 6.79 -3.57
N VAL A 46 -5.54 6.40 -4.70
CA VAL A 46 -4.65 7.25 -5.50
C VAL A 46 -5.39 8.50 -5.99
N ALA A 47 -6.61 8.36 -6.53
CA ALA A 47 -7.42 9.49 -6.98
C ALA A 47 -7.76 10.44 -5.82
N THR A 48 -8.07 9.90 -4.65
CA THR A 48 -8.34 10.69 -3.43
C THR A 48 -7.12 11.51 -3.04
N VAL A 49 -5.93 10.93 -3.06
CA VAL A 49 -4.69 11.66 -2.80
C VAL A 49 -4.44 12.73 -3.86
N ARG A 50 -4.51 12.39 -5.14
CA ARG A 50 -4.18 13.32 -6.23
C ARG A 50 -5.16 14.48 -6.37
N THR A 51 -6.40 14.30 -5.92
CA THR A 51 -7.42 15.37 -5.89
C THR A 51 -7.45 16.12 -4.55
N SER A 52 -6.60 15.74 -3.59
CA SER A 52 -6.53 16.38 -2.27
C SER A 52 -5.99 17.81 -2.33
N ARG A 53 -6.36 18.65 -1.36
CA ARG A 53 -5.79 20.02 -1.25
C ARG A 53 -4.29 20.00 -0.98
N ALA A 54 -3.83 19.02 -0.19
CA ALA A 54 -2.42 18.83 0.08
C ALA A 54 -1.65 18.58 -1.23
N TRP A 55 -2.20 17.78 -2.13
CA TRP A 55 -1.58 17.50 -3.42
C TRP A 55 -1.58 18.72 -4.36
N ALA A 56 -2.56 19.61 -4.26
CA ALA A 56 -2.55 20.84 -5.06
C ALA A 56 -1.51 21.88 -4.58
N GLY A 57 -0.95 21.72 -3.39
CA GLY A 57 0.10 22.58 -2.85
C GLY A 57 1.49 22.31 -3.47
N PRO A 58 2.49 23.14 -3.15
CA PRO A 58 3.86 22.97 -3.62
C PRO A 58 4.43 21.60 -3.20
N ALA A 59 5.29 21.02 -4.04
CA ALA A 59 6.07 19.84 -3.67
C ALA A 59 6.99 20.19 -2.49
N LEU A 60 7.18 19.22 -1.59
CA LEU A 60 8.08 19.35 -0.44
C LEU A 60 9.25 18.38 -0.68
N PRO A 61 10.23 18.79 -1.50
CA PRO A 61 11.26 17.88 -1.95
C PRO A 61 12.11 17.34 -0.80
N PHE A 62 12.48 16.07 -0.91
CA PHE A 62 13.45 15.44 -0.02
C PHE A 62 14.45 14.58 -0.80
N PRO A 63 15.71 14.47 -0.34
CA PRO A 63 16.74 13.68 -1.02
C PRO A 63 16.50 12.17 -0.82
N ASP A 64 16.42 11.42 -1.91
CA ASP A 64 16.37 9.95 -1.87
C ASP A 64 17.80 9.37 -1.77
N GLY A 65 18.37 9.42 -0.56
CA GLY A 65 19.75 9.01 -0.28
C GLY A 65 19.91 7.60 0.30
N GLY A 66 18.81 6.88 0.56
CA GLY A 66 18.82 5.57 1.21
C GLY A 66 19.11 4.39 0.27
N PHE A 67 19.61 3.29 0.82
CA PHE A 67 19.64 1.99 0.14
C PHE A 67 18.77 0.97 0.91
N PRO A 68 17.76 0.36 0.27
CA PRO A 68 17.27 0.63 -1.09
C PRO A 68 16.60 2.01 -1.19
N SER A 69 16.60 2.61 -2.39
CA SER A 69 15.99 3.93 -2.60
C SER A 69 14.49 3.92 -2.30
N LEU A 70 13.97 4.98 -1.69
CA LEU A 70 12.53 5.13 -1.40
C LEU A 70 11.71 5.09 -2.70
N ARG A 71 12.23 5.62 -3.80
CA ARG A 71 11.57 5.55 -5.12
C ARG A 71 11.46 4.13 -5.64
N ALA A 72 12.48 3.28 -5.47
CA ALA A 72 12.39 1.88 -5.85
C ALA A 72 11.37 1.13 -4.99
N LEU A 73 11.39 1.35 -3.67
CA LEU A 73 10.39 0.77 -2.76
C LEU A 73 8.96 1.23 -3.11
N ALA A 74 8.77 2.48 -3.52
CA ALA A 74 7.48 3.01 -3.97
C ALA A 74 6.94 2.30 -5.22
N TRP A 75 7.80 1.77 -6.09
CA TRP A 75 7.34 0.94 -7.22
C TRP A 75 7.11 -0.51 -6.82
N ILE A 76 8.07 -1.08 -6.07
CA ILE A 76 8.12 -2.52 -5.80
C ILE A 76 7.05 -2.92 -4.78
N THR A 77 6.85 -2.16 -3.71
CA THR A 77 5.95 -2.53 -2.62
C THR A 77 4.49 -2.70 -3.06
N PRO A 78 3.82 -1.73 -3.72
CA PRO A 78 2.44 -1.93 -4.15
C PRO A 78 2.30 -3.08 -5.17
N ALA A 79 3.30 -3.30 -6.03
CA ALA A 79 3.33 -4.42 -6.95
C ALA A 79 3.43 -5.77 -6.23
N ALA A 80 4.30 -5.86 -5.21
CA ALA A 80 4.44 -7.05 -4.37
C ALA A 80 3.15 -7.35 -3.59
N VAL A 81 2.48 -6.32 -3.06
CA VAL A 81 1.17 -6.45 -2.39
C VAL A 81 0.10 -6.97 -3.36
N LEU A 82 0.05 -6.45 -4.59
CA LEU A 82 -0.88 -6.93 -5.61
C LEU A 82 -0.63 -8.42 -5.94
N LEU A 83 0.63 -8.81 -6.11
CA LEU A 83 0.99 -10.21 -6.33
C LEU A 83 0.60 -11.08 -5.13
N GLN A 84 0.80 -10.59 -3.90
CA GLN A 84 0.36 -11.29 -2.70
C GLN A 84 -1.17 -11.51 -2.65
N ILE A 85 -1.95 -10.51 -3.08
CA ILE A 85 -3.40 -10.62 -3.20
C ILE A 85 -3.76 -11.69 -4.23
N ALA A 86 -3.09 -11.70 -5.39
CA ALA A 86 -3.32 -12.70 -6.43
C ALA A 86 -3.01 -14.13 -5.95
N LEU A 87 -1.86 -14.32 -5.28
CA LEU A 87 -1.48 -15.60 -4.68
C LEU A 87 -2.47 -16.04 -3.59
N GLY A 88 -2.93 -15.11 -2.75
CA GLY A 88 -3.95 -15.40 -1.74
C GLY A 88 -5.30 -15.78 -2.34
N ALA A 89 -5.70 -15.13 -3.43
CA ALA A 89 -6.91 -15.49 -4.17
C ALA A 89 -6.78 -16.88 -4.82
N ALA A 90 -5.62 -17.18 -5.42
CA ALA A 90 -5.33 -18.49 -6.00
C ALA A 90 -5.37 -19.60 -4.94
N TYR A 91 -4.76 -19.38 -3.77
CA TYR A 91 -4.83 -20.31 -2.64
C TYR A 91 -6.26 -20.55 -2.13
N ARG A 92 -7.08 -19.50 -2.01
CA ARG A 92 -8.49 -19.62 -1.57
C ARG A 92 -9.37 -20.35 -2.58
N ASN A 93 -9.07 -20.24 -3.87
CA ASN A 93 -9.74 -20.95 -4.96
C ASN A 93 -9.07 -22.29 -5.28
N GLU A 94 -8.18 -22.80 -4.41
CA GLU A 94 -7.53 -24.11 -4.54
C GLU A 94 -6.67 -24.28 -5.81
N LEU A 95 -6.26 -23.17 -6.43
CA LEU A 95 -5.41 -23.16 -7.62
C LEU A 95 -3.91 -23.25 -7.30
N LEU A 96 -3.53 -23.00 -6.05
CA LEU A 96 -2.13 -22.93 -5.61
C LEU A 96 -2.01 -23.37 -4.16
N GLY A 97 -0.91 -24.03 -3.80
CA GLY A 97 -0.64 -24.46 -2.42
C GLY A 97 -0.36 -23.30 -1.46
N LEU A 98 -0.32 -23.61 -0.16
CA LEU A 98 -0.06 -22.65 0.91
C LEU A 98 1.35 -22.05 0.87
N ILE A 99 2.37 -22.87 0.57
CA ILE A 99 3.79 -22.49 0.70
C ILE A 99 4.11 -21.22 -0.12
N PRO A 100 3.80 -21.13 -1.43
CA PRO A 100 4.15 -19.94 -2.19
C PRO A 100 3.43 -18.68 -1.71
N HIS A 101 2.18 -18.82 -1.24
CA HIS A 101 1.43 -17.71 -0.66
C HIS A 101 2.06 -17.17 0.63
N VAL A 102 2.50 -18.06 1.53
CA VAL A 102 3.11 -17.68 2.81
C VAL A 102 4.51 -17.12 2.61
N SER A 103 5.34 -17.74 1.77
CA SER A 103 6.69 -17.25 1.45
C SER A 103 6.64 -15.83 0.87
N TRP A 104 5.72 -15.57 -0.08
CA TRP A 104 5.55 -14.23 -0.64
C TRP A 104 4.90 -13.24 0.35
N ALA A 105 4.09 -13.72 1.30
CA ALA A 105 3.54 -12.90 2.38
C ALA A 105 4.63 -12.26 3.22
N PHE A 106 5.63 -13.05 3.63
CA PHE A 106 6.76 -12.56 4.43
C PHE A 106 7.58 -11.51 3.67
N LEU A 107 7.91 -11.77 2.40
CA LEU A 107 8.62 -10.80 1.57
C LEU A 107 7.84 -9.49 1.43
N THR A 108 6.55 -9.58 1.13
CA THR A 108 5.66 -8.42 0.97
C THR A 108 5.55 -7.62 2.27
N ALA A 109 5.41 -8.31 3.41
CA ALA A 109 5.37 -7.66 4.72
C ALA A 109 6.69 -6.92 5.02
N ILE A 110 7.84 -7.53 4.75
CA ILE A 110 9.15 -6.89 4.92
C ILE A 110 9.24 -5.63 4.05
N LEU A 111 8.87 -5.70 2.77
CA LEU A 111 8.89 -4.54 1.87
C LEU A 111 7.98 -3.40 2.37
N ALA A 112 6.77 -3.72 2.82
CA ALA A 112 5.84 -2.74 3.38
C ALA A 112 6.36 -2.11 4.68
N LEU A 113 6.95 -2.91 5.57
CA LEU A 113 7.57 -2.46 6.80
C LEU A 113 8.77 -1.55 6.52
N VAL A 114 9.70 -1.97 5.65
CA VAL A 114 10.87 -1.17 5.27
C VAL A 114 10.44 0.17 4.69
N LEU A 115 9.50 0.17 3.74
CA LEU A 115 8.97 1.39 3.15
C LEU A 115 8.35 2.33 4.21
N ALA A 116 7.52 1.79 5.11
CA ALA A 116 6.91 2.59 6.18
C ALA A 116 7.97 3.12 7.17
N LEU A 117 8.90 2.29 7.59
CA LEU A 117 9.94 2.67 8.54
C LEU A 117 10.87 3.72 7.96
N PHE A 118 11.30 3.58 6.70
CA PHE A 118 12.17 4.58 6.06
C PHE A 118 11.50 5.94 6.01
N VAL A 119 10.21 6.01 5.65
CA VAL A 119 9.43 7.25 5.72
C VAL A 119 9.40 7.82 7.14
N LEU A 120 9.19 6.98 8.16
CA LEU A 120 9.10 7.43 9.55
C LEU A 120 10.43 7.89 10.14
N THR A 121 11.55 7.30 9.71
CA THR A 121 12.87 7.58 10.28
C THR A 121 13.65 8.64 9.49
N GLN A 122 13.50 8.68 8.16
CA GLN A 122 14.26 9.59 7.28
C GLN A 122 13.46 10.87 7.00
N GLU A 123 12.13 10.76 6.85
CA GLU A 123 11.28 11.84 6.34
C GLU A 123 10.20 12.28 7.32
N ALA A 124 10.48 12.19 8.63
CA ALA A 124 9.54 12.51 9.72
C ALA A 124 8.92 13.92 9.65
N ARG A 125 9.53 14.83 8.90
CA ARG A 125 9.08 16.21 8.68
C ARG A 125 7.98 16.34 7.63
N HIS A 126 7.79 15.34 6.76
CA HIS A 126 6.74 15.36 5.74
C HIS A 126 5.40 14.86 6.34
N ALA A 127 4.68 15.75 7.02
CA ALA A 127 3.52 15.40 7.85
C ALA A 127 2.45 14.51 7.15
N PRO A 128 2.07 14.74 5.88
CA PRO A 128 1.15 13.83 5.19
C PRO A 128 1.71 12.40 5.04
N LEU A 129 3.00 12.26 4.73
CA LEU A 129 3.64 10.98 4.43
C LEU A 129 3.76 10.12 5.69
N ARG A 130 4.04 10.75 6.83
CA ARG A 130 4.07 10.10 8.15
C ARG A 130 2.75 9.41 8.50
N VAL A 131 1.62 10.06 8.25
CA VAL A 131 0.29 9.47 8.51
C VAL A 131 0.10 8.21 7.67
N TRP A 132 0.41 8.27 6.37
CA TRP A 132 0.32 7.12 5.47
C TRP A 132 1.23 5.97 5.91
N ALA A 133 2.45 6.26 6.36
CA ALA A 133 3.38 5.24 6.85
C ALA A 133 2.89 4.55 8.12
N ILE A 134 2.32 5.29 9.08
CA ILE A 134 1.71 4.71 10.29
C ILE A 134 0.55 3.80 9.91
N ILE A 135 -0.33 4.25 9.00
CA ILE A 135 -1.45 3.44 8.52
C ILE A 135 -0.94 2.17 7.84
N LEU A 136 0.08 2.26 6.98
CA LEU A 136 0.67 1.12 6.30
C LEU A 136 1.25 0.11 7.31
N LEU A 137 1.99 0.60 8.31
CA LEU A 137 2.59 -0.21 9.35
C LEU A 137 1.52 -0.97 10.15
N CYS A 138 0.51 -0.26 10.65
CA CYS A 138 -0.59 -0.86 11.41
C CYS A 138 -1.40 -1.86 10.57
N ALA A 139 -1.74 -1.49 9.33
CA ALA A 139 -2.50 -2.36 8.43
C ALA A 139 -1.72 -3.62 8.06
N THR A 140 -0.40 -3.51 7.84
CA THR A 140 0.47 -4.67 7.55
C THR A 140 0.56 -5.61 8.76
N GLY A 141 0.73 -5.06 9.96
CA GLY A 141 0.72 -5.86 11.19
C GLY A 141 -0.61 -6.60 11.39
N ALA A 142 -1.74 -5.89 11.22
CA ALA A 142 -3.07 -6.50 11.27
C ALA A 142 -3.24 -7.58 10.18
N GLN A 143 -2.75 -7.35 8.96
CA GLN A 143 -2.83 -8.29 7.84
C GLN A 143 -2.19 -9.64 8.17
N VAL A 144 -1.02 -9.62 8.81
CA VAL A 144 -0.29 -10.84 9.21
C VAL A 144 -1.07 -11.62 10.27
N VAL A 145 -1.52 -10.94 11.33
CA VAL A 145 -2.31 -11.57 12.41
C VAL A 145 -3.61 -12.17 11.84
N LEU A 146 -4.34 -11.41 11.03
CA LEU A 146 -5.57 -11.87 10.39
C LEU A 146 -5.32 -13.03 9.42
N GLY A 147 -4.16 -13.07 8.75
CA GLY A 147 -3.78 -14.16 7.86
C GLY A 147 -3.60 -15.49 8.60
N VAL A 148 -2.95 -15.45 9.77
CA VAL A 148 -2.81 -16.62 10.65
C VAL A 148 -4.18 -17.09 11.14
N LEU A 149 -5.05 -16.17 11.60
CA LEU A 149 -6.40 -16.51 12.04
C LEU A 149 -7.27 -17.08 10.91
N ALA A 150 -7.17 -16.52 9.70
CA ALA A 150 -7.85 -17.03 8.52
C ALA A 150 -7.36 -18.43 8.13
N PHE A 151 -6.06 -18.71 8.30
CA PHE A 151 -5.52 -20.06 8.09
C PHE A 151 -6.09 -21.07 9.11
N VAL A 152 -6.11 -20.72 10.40
CA VAL A 152 -6.72 -21.55 11.45
C VAL A 152 -8.21 -21.81 11.17
N ALA A 153 -8.94 -20.80 10.68
CA ALA A 153 -10.33 -20.93 10.27
C ALA A 153 -10.51 -21.97 9.15
N ARG A 154 -9.61 -22.00 8.15
CA ARG A 154 -9.67 -22.99 7.05
C ARG A 154 -9.32 -24.40 7.49
N LEU A 155 -8.48 -24.58 8.52
CA LEU A 155 -8.20 -25.89 9.10
C LEU A 155 -9.38 -26.47 9.89
N ASN A 156 -10.31 -25.62 10.34
CA ASN A 156 -11.47 -26.02 11.12
C ASN A 156 -12.76 -25.57 10.42
N PRO A 157 -13.14 -26.21 9.28
CA PRO A 157 -14.29 -25.82 8.48
C PRO A 157 -15.62 -26.25 9.12
N THR A 158 -15.85 -25.86 10.37
CA THR A 158 -17.17 -25.96 11.00
C THR A 158 -17.94 -24.68 10.68
N SER A 159 -19.26 -24.81 10.46
CA SER A 159 -20.14 -23.71 10.06
C SER A 159 -20.22 -22.53 11.04
N ALA A 160 -19.63 -22.67 12.24
CA ALA A 160 -19.63 -21.69 13.31
C ALA A 160 -18.22 -21.36 13.86
N SER A 161 -17.16 -21.53 13.06
CA SER A 161 -15.82 -21.13 13.50
C SER A 161 -15.82 -19.64 13.89
N PRO A 162 -15.39 -19.27 15.12
CA PRO A 162 -15.34 -17.88 15.55
C PRO A 162 -14.38 -17.03 14.69
N PHE A 163 -13.54 -17.70 13.89
CA PHE A 163 -12.53 -17.08 13.04
C PHE A 163 -12.97 -16.89 11.58
N THR A 164 -14.20 -17.25 11.19
CA THR A 164 -14.68 -17.01 9.81
C THR A 164 -14.62 -15.53 9.44
N GLY A 165 -14.91 -14.64 10.41
CA GLY A 165 -14.75 -13.20 10.24
C GLY A 165 -13.31 -12.77 9.91
N ALA A 166 -12.31 -13.52 10.36
CA ALA A 166 -10.90 -13.22 10.07
C ALA A 166 -10.56 -13.39 8.58
N ILE A 167 -11.24 -14.28 7.85
CA ILE A 167 -11.05 -14.43 6.40
C ILE A 167 -11.48 -13.15 5.69
N HIS A 168 -12.68 -12.65 6.00
CA HIS A 168 -13.20 -11.40 5.44
C HIS A 168 -12.32 -10.21 5.80
N ALA A 169 -11.95 -10.10 7.08
CA ALA A 169 -11.09 -9.03 7.57
C ALA A 169 -9.69 -9.07 6.96
N HIS A 170 -9.12 -10.25 6.72
CA HIS A 170 -7.82 -10.42 6.07
C HIS A 170 -7.87 -9.98 4.60
N VAL A 171 -8.93 -10.31 3.86
CA VAL A 171 -9.07 -9.87 2.46
C VAL A 171 -9.30 -8.35 2.39
N GLY A 172 -10.17 -7.81 3.26
CA GLY A 172 -10.38 -6.37 3.36
C GLY A 172 -9.11 -5.62 3.72
N THR A 173 -8.39 -6.05 4.76
CA THR A 173 -7.13 -5.42 5.18
C THR A 173 -6.07 -5.50 4.07
N GLY A 174 -6.03 -6.58 3.27
CA GLY A 174 -5.16 -6.66 2.10
C GLY A 174 -5.44 -5.57 1.06
N THR A 175 -6.72 -5.24 0.86
CA THR A 175 -7.16 -4.12 0.02
C THR A 175 -6.69 -2.77 0.56
N LEU A 176 -6.76 -2.59 1.89
CA LEU A 176 -6.26 -1.38 2.56
C LEU A 176 -4.75 -1.23 2.39
N VAL A 177 -3.97 -2.30 2.61
CA VAL A 177 -2.51 -2.31 2.43
C VAL A 177 -2.13 -1.94 0.99
N LEU A 178 -2.84 -2.46 -0.01
CA LEU A 178 -2.62 -2.09 -1.41
C LEU A 178 -2.91 -0.60 -1.66
N GLY A 179 -4.09 -0.12 -1.23
CA GLY A 179 -4.49 1.25 -1.46
C GLY A 179 -3.57 2.27 -0.76
N VAL A 180 -3.18 1.99 0.48
CA VAL A 180 -2.28 2.85 1.27
C VAL A 180 -0.88 2.85 0.67
N SER A 181 -0.32 1.68 0.31
CA SER A 181 1.00 1.61 -0.31
C SER A 181 1.03 2.33 -1.67
N ALA A 182 0.00 2.19 -2.50
CA ALA A 182 -0.11 2.91 -3.78
C ALA A 182 -0.24 4.43 -3.60
N ALA A 183 -1.07 4.87 -2.64
CA ALA A 183 -1.24 6.29 -2.30
C ALA A 183 0.05 6.91 -1.77
N MET A 184 0.76 6.22 -0.88
CA MET A 184 2.05 6.67 -0.35
C MET A 184 3.12 6.70 -1.44
N SER A 185 3.12 5.73 -2.34
CA SER A 185 4.02 5.68 -3.49
C SER A 185 3.85 6.89 -4.42
N CYS A 186 2.61 7.37 -4.61
CA CYS A 186 2.39 8.60 -5.37
C CYS A 186 3.08 9.81 -4.73
N TRP A 187 2.99 9.97 -3.41
CA TRP A 187 3.67 11.05 -2.69
C TRP A 187 5.19 10.93 -2.81
N ILE A 188 5.74 9.74 -2.58
CA ILE A 188 7.19 9.50 -2.70
C ILE A 188 7.68 9.82 -4.10
N LEU A 189 7.01 9.32 -5.14
CA LEU A 189 7.46 9.54 -6.53
C LEU A 189 7.38 11.00 -6.98
N ARG A 190 6.50 11.78 -6.36
CA ARG A 190 6.35 13.23 -6.58
C ARG A 190 7.43 14.03 -5.87
N ASP A 191 7.68 13.75 -4.59
CA ASP A 191 8.48 14.63 -3.72
C ASP A 191 9.94 14.13 -3.54
N ALA A 192 10.24 12.85 -3.80
CA ALA A 192 11.59 12.31 -3.68
C ALA A 192 12.48 12.71 -4.87
N ILE A 193 13.58 13.42 -4.59
CA ILE A 193 14.61 13.80 -5.55
C ILE A 193 15.63 12.65 -5.67
N PRO A 194 15.90 12.13 -6.89
CA PRO A 194 16.95 11.14 -7.09
C PRO A 194 18.33 11.64 -6.64
N ALA A 195 19.14 10.78 -6.01
CA ALA A 195 20.49 11.13 -5.58
C ALA A 195 21.40 11.66 -6.72
N SER A 196 21.17 11.22 -7.97
CA SER A 196 21.90 11.71 -9.15
C SER A 196 21.57 13.16 -9.53
N ALA A 197 20.43 13.69 -9.09
CA ALA A 197 20.04 15.08 -9.35
C ALA A 197 20.59 16.03 -8.27
N SER A 198 20.82 15.55 -7.04
CA SER A 198 21.41 16.36 -5.96
C SER A 198 22.90 16.68 -6.16
N SER A 199 23.64 15.86 -6.90
CA SER A 199 25.07 16.10 -7.20
C SER A 199 25.31 17.15 -8.29
N ASN A 200 24.33 17.41 -9.17
CA ASN A 200 24.47 18.37 -10.27
C ASN A 200 24.09 19.81 -9.86
N SER A 201 23.46 20.02 -8.71
CA SER A 201 23.12 21.36 -8.20
C SER A 201 24.23 22.03 -7.39
N SER A 202 25.31 21.31 -7.08
CA SER A 202 26.47 21.83 -6.34
C SER A 202 27.60 22.37 -7.23
N ASP A 203 27.40 22.46 -8.55
CA ASP A 203 28.42 23.01 -9.45
C ASP A 203 27.95 24.30 -10.15
N PRO A 204 28.10 25.44 -9.45
CA PRO A 204 28.41 26.69 -10.12
C PRO A 204 29.66 27.32 -9.49
N LEU A 205 30.71 27.51 -10.31
CA LEU A 205 31.83 28.47 -10.16
C LEU A 205 33.26 27.95 -9.86
N GLU A 206 33.66 26.73 -10.24
CA GLU A 206 35.09 26.31 -10.11
C GLU A 206 35.88 26.17 -11.42
N SER A 207 35.44 26.78 -12.54
CA SER A 207 36.24 26.84 -13.78
C SER A 207 36.99 28.17 -14.00
N GLY A 208 36.93 29.11 -13.05
CA GLY A 208 37.51 30.45 -13.20
C GLY A 208 38.81 30.71 -12.43
N ARG A 209 39.52 29.69 -11.94
CA ARG A 209 40.63 29.91 -11.01
C ARG A 209 41.87 29.04 -11.24
N HIS A 210 42.32 28.88 -12.47
CA HIS A 210 43.74 28.60 -12.72
C HIS A 210 44.23 29.48 -13.87
N SER A 211 45.00 30.48 -13.43
CA SER A 211 45.99 31.31 -14.13
C SER A 211 46.86 30.55 -15.11
#